data_AF-A0A7S0BPB8-F1
#
_entry.id   AF-A0A7S0BPB8-F1
#
_cell.length_a   1.000
_cell.length_b   1.000
_cell.length_c   1.000
_cell.angle_alpha   90.00
_cell.angle_beta   90.00
_cell.angle_gamma   90.00
#
_symmetry.space_group_name_H-M   'P 1'
#
loop_
_entity.id
_entity.type
_entity.pdbx_description
1 polymer ?
#
loop_
_entity_poly.entity_id
_entity_poly.type
_entity_poly.pdbx_seq_one_letter_code
_entity_poly.pdbx_strand_id
1 'polypeptide(L)'
;SRVFDTNARWSENRMPRLGDDETAYEEVDRFYDAWFRFKSWREFTLNQEYDPDQADCREERRWMERQNAKVAKGAKQAENARIRKLVELAYRNDPRLKRRREEEKRLKEQQKEEKKKRYD
;
A
#
# COMPACT_ATOMS: atom_id res chain seq x y z
N SER A 1 -8.66 6.68 10.10
CA SER A 1 -9.23 7.07 8.79
C SER A 1 -9.99 5.88 8.29
N ARG A 2 -11.32 6.01 8.11
CA ARG A 2 -12.22 4.88 7.81
C ARG A 2 -11.72 4.02 6.66
N VAL A 3 -11.10 4.62 5.65
CA VAL A 3 -10.54 3.90 4.50
C VAL A 3 -9.41 2.96 4.91
N PHE A 4 -8.41 3.45 5.64
CA PHE A 4 -7.30 2.60 6.11
C PHE A 4 -7.77 1.55 7.11
N ASP A 5 -8.69 1.91 8.02
CA ASP A 5 -9.24 0.98 9.01
C ASP A 5 -9.99 -0.18 8.34
N THR A 6 -10.73 0.10 7.27
CA THR A 6 -11.46 -0.93 6.50
C THR A 6 -10.52 -1.86 5.72
N ASN A 7 -9.41 -1.34 5.20
CA ASN A 7 -8.43 -2.16 4.47
C ASN A 7 -7.54 -2.96 5.44
N ALA A 8 -7.28 -2.45 6.64
CA ALA A 8 -6.44 -3.09 7.64
C ALA A 8 -6.97 -4.45 8.11
N ARG A 9 -8.30 -4.68 8.03
CA ARG A 9 -8.91 -5.98 8.38
C ARG A 9 -8.37 -7.14 7.54
N TRP A 10 -7.89 -6.85 6.34
CA TRP A 10 -7.35 -7.85 5.41
C TRP A 10 -5.83 -8.03 5.55
N SER A 11 -5.19 -7.31 6.46
CA SER A 11 -3.75 -7.41 6.68
C SER A 11 -3.37 -8.71 7.40
N GLU A 12 -2.27 -9.33 7.00
CA GLU A 12 -1.65 -10.44 7.73
C GLU A 12 -1.11 -10.00 9.10
N ASN A 13 -0.73 -8.72 9.24
CA ASN A 13 -0.14 -8.14 10.45
C ASN A 13 -1.00 -7.01 11.01
N ARG A 14 -0.87 -6.70 12.31
CA ARG A 14 -1.50 -5.53 12.89
C ARG A 14 -0.99 -4.25 12.22
N MET A 15 -1.90 -3.47 11.63
CA MET A 15 -1.56 -2.22 10.94
C MET A 15 -1.58 -1.02 11.89
N PRO A 16 -0.63 -0.08 11.77
CA PRO A 16 -0.66 1.18 12.50
C PRO A 16 -1.81 2.07 12.04
N ARG A 17 -2.26 2.96 12.93
CA ARG A 17 -3.28 3.97 12.63
C ARG A 17 -2.63 5.22 12.02
N LEU A 18 -3.40 5.95 11.20
CA LEU A 18 -2.92 7.16 10.52
C LEU A 18 -2.56 8.31 11.48
N GLY A 19 -3.19 8.34 12.66
CA GLY A 19 -3.06 9.44 13.62
C GLY A 19 -3.87 10.68 13.24
N ASP A 20 -3.45 11.81 13.78
CA ASP A 20 -3.96 13.17 13.61
C ASP A 20 -2.85 14.12 13.10
N ASP A 21 -3.12 15.42 13.05
CA ASP A 21 -2.18 16.42 12.52
C ASP A 21 -0.95 16.65 13.44
N GLU A 22 -1.08 16.33 14.73
CA GLU A 22 -0.03 16.51 15.75
C GLU A 22 0.85 15.26 15.93
N THR A 23 0.48 14.15 15.28
CA THR A 23 1.21 12.89 15.31
C THR A 23 2.67 13.09 14.85
N ALA A 24 3.61 12.61 15.66
CA ALA A 24 5.04 12.75 15.40
C ALA A 24 5.45 12.15 14.04
N TYR A 25 6.40 12.79 13.36
CA TYR A 25 6.86 12.34 12.03
C TYR A 25 7.34 10.89 12.00
N GLU A 26 7.95 10.40 13.08
CA GLU A 26 8.37 9.00 13.21
C GLU A 26 7.20 8.02 13.18
N GLU A 27 6.05 8.39 13.75
CA GLU A 27 4.83 7.58 13.69
C GLU A 27 4.21 7.61 12.30
N VAL A 28 4.27 8.77 11.63
CA VAL A 28 3.82 8.92 10.24
C VAL A 28 4.67 8.06 9.30
N ASP A 29 6.00 8.05 9.47
CA ASP A 29 6.90 7.23 8.66
C ASP A 29 6.66 5.74 8.91
N ARG A 30 6.55 5.31 10.19
CA ARG A 30 6.18 3.93 10.54
C ARG A 30 4.84 3.52 9.95
N PHE A 31 3.87 4.42 9.93
CA PHE A 31 2.57 4.18 9.29
C PHE A 31 2.75 3.87 7.80
N TYR A 32 3.39 4.76 7.05
CA TYR A 32 3.56 4.58 5.61
C TYR A 32 4.45 3.39 5.27
N ASP A 33 5.50 3.12 6.03
CA ASP A 33 6.35 1.95 5.86
C ASP A 33 5.56 0.64 5.98
N ALA A 34 4.71 0.52 6.99
CA ALA A 34 3.84 -0.64 7.16
C ALA A 34 2.89 -0.80 5.97
N TRP A 35 2.28 0.29 5.50
CA TRP A 35 1.33 0.28 4.38
C TRP A 35 1.99 0.03 3.02
N PHE A 36 3.22 0.48 2.79
CA PHE A 36 3.98 0.12 1.59
C PHE A 36 4.43 -1.35 1.58
N ARG A 37 4.55 -1.96 2.76
CA ARG A 37 4.85 -3.40 2.96
C ARG A 37 3.59 -4.23 3.22
N PHE A 38 2.41 -3.70 2.92
CA PHE A 38 1.13 -4.35 3.19
C PHE A 38 1.04 -5.72 2.51
N LYS A 39 0.67 -6.73 3.30
CA LYS A 39 0.39 -8.09 2.84
C LYS A 39 -1.02 -8.49 3.23
N SER A 40 -1.76 -9.03 2.27
CA SER A 40 -3.17 -9.36 2.44
C SER A 40 -3.40 -10.86 2.47
N TRP A 41 -4.14 -11.32 3.49
CA TRP A 41 -4.67 -12.68 3.57
C TRP A 41 -5.96 -12.86 2.76
N ARG A 42 -6.50 -11.79 2.16
CA ARG A 42 -7.75 -11.83 1.39
C ARG A 42 -7.65 -12.81 0.22
N GLU A 43 -8.67 -13.66 0.12
CA GLU A 43 -8.85 -14.63 -0.96
C GLU A 43 -9.93 -14.16 -1.95
N PHE A 44 -9.82 -14.63 -3.19
CA PHE A 44 -10.68 -14.23 -4.32
C PHE A 44 -11.31 -15.46 -4.98
N THR A 45 -11.98 -16.28 -4.17
CA THR A 45 -12.61 -17.54 -4.60
C THR A 45 -13.95 -17.32 -5.32
N LEU A 46 -14.65 -16.23 -5.02
CA LEU A 46 -15.94 -15.87 -5.68
C LEU A 46 -15.87 -15.72 -7.20
N ASN A 47 -14.67 -15.51 -7.76
CA ASN A 47 -14.48 -15.32 -9.20
C ASN A 47 -14.03 -16.61 -9.90
N GLN A 48 -14.07 -17.76 -9.20
CA GLN A 48 -13.72 -19.05 -9.79
C GLN A 48 -14.89 -19.52 -10.67
N GLU A 49 -14.60 -19.77 -11.94
CA GLU A 49 -15.59 -20.10 -12.96
C GLU A 49 -15.78 -21.62 -13.09
N TYR A 50 -14.72 -22.39 -12.84
CA TYR A 50 -14.73 -23.85 -13.01
C TYR A 50 -14.96 -24.56 -11.68
N ASP A 51 -15.72 -25.65 -11.71
CA ASP A 51 -15.86 -26.58 -10.59
C ASP A 51 -14.98 -27.83 -10.84
N PRO A 52 -13.84 -27.98 -10.14
CA PRO A 52 -12.95 -29.12 -10.33
C PRO A 52 -13.59 -30.49 -10.03
N ASP A 53 -14.69 -30.52 -9.27
CA ASP A 53 -15.40 -31.75 -8.93
C ASP A 53 -16.24 -32.28 -10.11
N GLN A 54 -16.48 -31.45 -11.14
CA GLN A 54 -17.17 -31.84 -12.37
C GLN A 54 -16.24 -32.31 -13.50
N ALA A 55 -14.93 -32.43 -13.25
CA ALA A 55 -13.97 -32.84 -14.27
C ALA A 55 -14.08 -34.35 -14.60
N ASP A 56 -14.07 -34.68 -15.90
CA ASP A 56 -14.15 -36.07 -16.38
C ASP A 56 -12.83 -36.82 -16.21
N CYS A 57 -11.71 -36.09 -16.11
CA CYS A 57 -10.39 -36.68 -15.96
C CYS A 57 -9.46 -35.85 -15.07
N ARG A 58 -8.34 -36.46 -14.66
CA ARG A 58 -7.33 -35.80 -13.81
C ARG A 58 -6.69 -34.59 -14.49
N GLU A 59 -6.47 -34.67 -15.79
CA GLU A 59 -5.87 -33.62 -16.62
C GLU A 59 -6.79 -32.40 -16.69
N GLU A 60 -8.09 -32.62 -16.90
CA GLU A 60 -9.10 -31.58 -16.92
C GLU A 60 -9.24 -30.91 -15.55
N ARG A 61 -9.30 -31.69 -14.47
CA ARG A 61 -9.35 -31.14 -13.11
C ARG A 61 -8.17 -30.20 -12.84
N ARG A 62 -6.96 -30.64 -13.20
CA ARG A 62 -5.74 -29.81 -13.06
C ARG A 62 -5.79 -28.56 -13.92
N TRP A 63 -6.38 -28.63 -15.10
CA TRP A 63 -6.55 -27.46 -15.95
C TRP A 63 -7.54 -26.46 -15.34
N MET A 64 -8.68 -26.93 -14.83
CA MET A 64 -9.70 -26.12 -14.14
C MET A 64 -9.12 -25.42 -12.90
N GLU A 65 -8.40 -26.16 -12.04
CA GLU A 65 -7.69 -25.60 -10.87
C GLU A 65 -6.70 -24.50 -11.28
N ARG A 66 -5.95 -24.69 -12.38
CA ARG A 66 -5.00 -23.69 -12.89
C ARG A 66 -5.72 -22.44 -13.41
N GLN A 67 -6.86 -22.58 -14.09
CA GLN A 67 -7.64 -21.41 -14.54
C GLN A 67 -8.15 -20.62 -13.34
N ASN A 68 -8.75 -21.29 -12.35
CA ASN A 68 -9.21 -20.67 -11.12
C ASN A 68 -8.07 -19.97 -10.35
N ALA A 69 -6.91 -20.63 -10.24
CA ALA A 69 -5.72 -20.04 -9.61
C ALA A 69 -5.20 -18.80 -10.37
N LYS A 70 -5.27 -18.81 -11.71
CA LYS A 70 -4.88 -17.66 -12.54
C LYS A 70 -5.80 -16.47 -12.29
N VAL A 71 -7.12 -16.69 -12.24
CA VAL A 71 -8.11 -15.64 -11.95
C VAL A 71 -7.89 -15.08 -10.54
N ALA A 72 -7.76 -15.95 -9.53
CA ALA A 72 -7.52 -15.54 -8.16
C ALA A 72 -6.20 -14.75 -8.01
N LYS A 73 -5.13 -15.18 -8.68
CA LYS A 73 -3.85 -14.45 -8.71
C LYS A 73 -3.99 -13.08 -9.36
N GLY A 74 -4.72 -12.98 -10.47
CA GLY A 74 -5.01 -11.70 -11.14
C GLY A 74 -5.78 -10.74 -10.25
N ALA A 75 -6.83 -11.23 -9.57
CA ALA A 75 -7.60 -10.43 -8.61
C ALA A 75 -6.75 -9.96 -7.42
N LYS A 76 -5.89 -10.83 -6.87
CA LYS A 76 -4.95 -10.46 -5.80
C LYS A 76 -3.93 -9.41 -6.25
N GLN A 77 -3.41 -9.52 -7.47
CA GLN A 77 -2.51 -8.51 -8.03
C GLN A 77 -3.20 -7.16 -8.22
N ALA A 78 -4.43 -7.16 -8.75
CA ALA A 78 -5.23 -5.94 -8.91
C ALA A 78 -5.53 -5.28 -7.56
N GLU A 79 -5.86 -6.05 -6.54
CA GLU A 79 -6.09 -5.53 -5.19
C GLU A 79 -4.82 -4.93 -4.58
N ASN A 80 -3.67 -5.60 -4.71
CA ASN A 80 -2.40 -5.07 -4.23
C ASN A 80 -2.03 -3.76 -4.95
N ALA A 81 -2.29 -3.67 -6.26
CA ALA A 81 -2.09 -2.43 -7.03
C ALA A 81 -3.04 -1.32 -6.55
N ARG A 82 -4.31 -1.65 -6.24
CA ARG A 82 -5.28 -0.70 -5.68
C ARG A 82 -4.82 -0.15 -4.32
N ILE A 83 -4.38 -1.01 -3.41
CA ILE A 83 -3.85 -0.60 -2.10
C ILE A 83 -2.61 0.27 -2.28
N ARG A 84 -1.67 -0.13 -3.14
CA ARG A 84 -0.47 0.66 -3.41
C ARG A 84 -0.81 2.07 -3.91
N LYS A 85 -1.73 2.18 -4.87
CA LYS A 85 -2.20 3.48 -5.38
C LYS A 85 -2.88 4.32 -4.29
N LEU A 86 -3.68 3.69 -3.42
CA LEU A 86 -4.29 4.37 -2.27
C LEU A 86 -3.22 4.96 -1.34
N VAL A 87 -2.20 4.17 -1.00
CA VAL A 87 -1.11 4.59 -0.11
C VAL A 87 -0.30 5.72 -0.74
N GLU A 88 0.05 5.61 -2.03
CA GLU A 88 0.76 6.66 -2.78
C GLU A 88 -0.02 7.98 -2.83
N LEU A 89 -1.34 7.92 -3.05
CA LEU A 89 -2.20 9.10 -3.05
C LEU A 89 -2.27 9.75 -1.67
N ALA A 90 -2.39 8.95 -0.62
CA ALA A 90 -2.39 9.46 0.75
C ALA A 90 -1.03 10.11 1.09
N TYR A 91 0.08 9.42 0.81
CA TYR A 91 1.45 9.91 1.08
C TYR A 91 1.73 11.23 0.36
N ARG A 92 1.29 11.36 -0.89
CA ARG A 92 1.46 12.59 -1.66
C ARG A 92 0.68 13.76 -1.06
N ASN A 93 -0.50 13.50 -0.54
CA ASN A 93 -1.45 14.51 -0.09
C ASN A 93 -1.40 14.83 1.40
N ASP A 94 -0.71 14.03 2.22
CA ASP A 94 -0.61 14.22 3.66
C ASP A 94 -0.02 15.61 4.01
N PRO A 95 -0.77 16.46 4.74
CA PRO A 95 -0.31 17.79 5.15
C PRO A 95 0.98 17.76 5.97
N ARG A 96 1.17 16.78 6.85
CA ARG A 96 2.36 16.64 7.71
C ARG A 96 3.61 16.44 6.86
N LEU A 97 3.52 15.56 5.87
CA LEU A 97 4.61 15.29 4.94
C LEU A 97 4.86 16.44 3.96
N LYS A 98 3.85 17.26 3.65
CA LYS A 98 4.04 18.48 2.87
C LYS A 98 4.79 19.53 3.68
N ARG A 99 4.37 19.80 4.92
CA ARG A 99 5.09 20.70 5.86
C ARG A 99 6.55 20.28 6.02
N ARG A 100 6.80 19.00 6.30
CA ARG A 100 8.16 18.45 6.40
C ARG A 100 9.00 18.71 5.14
N ARG A 101 8.45 18.47 3.96
CA ARG A 101 9.15 18.70 2.68
C ARG A 101 9.44 20.18 2.42
N GLU A 102 8.53 21.08 2.79
CA GLU A 102 8.73 22.53 2.68
C GLU A 102 9.81 23.03 3.65
N GLU A 103 9.80 22.54 4.89
CA GLU A 103 10.82 22.85 5.89
C GLU A 103 12.21 22.38 5.45
N GLU A 104 12.33 21.14 4.97
CA GLU A 104 13.59 20.62 4.43
C GLU A 104 14.09 21.42 3.23
N LYS A 105 13.18 21.87 2.35
CA LYS A 105 13.53 22.71 1.20
C LYS A 105 14.06 24.06 1.67
N ARG A 106 13.38 24.71 2.61
CA ARG A 106 13.78 26.01 3.19
C ARG A 106 15.15 25.93 3.88
N LEU A 107 15.39 24.88 4.66
CA LEU A 107 16.68 24.65 5.31
C LEU A 107 17.81 24.47 4.28
N LYS A 108 17.56 23.71 3.21
CA LYS A 108 18.53 23.52 2.12
C LYS A 108 18.81 24.83 1.36
N GLU A 109 17.80 25.68 1.16
CA GLU A 109 17.97 26.99 0.53
C GLU A 109 18.79 27.94 1.41
N GLN A 110 18.49 28.01 2.70
CA GLN A 110 19.25 28.79 3.68
C GLN A 110 20.73 28.36 3.73
N GLN A 111 21.00 27.05 3.78
CA GLN A 111 22.37 26.54 3.75
C GLN A 111 23.12 26.88 2.46
N LYS A 112 22.43 26.96 1.31
CA LYS A 112 23.03 27.38 0.04
C LYS A 112 23.35 28.87 0.04
N GLU A 113 22.45 29.71 0.56
CA GLU A 113 22.65 31.15 0.66
C GLU A 113 23.78 31.50 1.64
N GLU A 114 23.83 30.85 2.80
CA GLU A 114 24.92 31.02 3.77
C GLU A 114 26.27 30.65 3.18
N LYS A 115 26.33 29.53 2.43
CA LYS A 115 27.54 29.16 1.70
C LYS A 115 27.91 30.23 0.69
N LYS A 116 26.97 30.72 -0.12
CA LYS A 116 27.23 31.76 -1.12
C LYS A 116 27.78 33.04 -0.47
N LYS A 117 27.15 33.52 0.60
CA LYS A 117 27.61 34.69 1.39
C LYS A 117 28.96 34.50 2.06
N ARG A 118 29.41 33.26 2.26
CA ARG A 118 30.74 32.96 2.83
C ARG A 118 31.85 33.00 1.77
N TYR A 119 31.50 32.79 0.50
CA TYR A 119 32.44 32.79 -0.62
C TYR A 119 32.51 34.15 -1.34
N ASP A 120 31.48 35.00 -1.21
CA ASP A 120 31.47 36.42 -1.60
C ASP A 120 32.17 37.29 -0.54
#